data_AF-A0AAD6KGS9-F1
#
_entry.id   AF-A0AAD6KGS9-F1
#
_cell.length_a   1.000
_cell.length_b   1.000
_cell.length_c   1.000
_cell.angle_alpha   90.00
_cell.angle_beta   90.00
_cell.angle_gamma   90.00
#
_symmetry.space_group_name_H-M   'P 1'
#
loop_
_entity.id
_entity.type
_entity.pdbx_description
1 polymer ?
#
loop_
_entity_poly.entity_id
_entity_poly.type
_entity_poly.pdbx_seq_one_letter_code
_entity_poly.pdbx_strand_id
1 'polypeptide(L)'
;MGTLTQNGPPHGFEEQNLFSPELSTQKMQLGHISEYGSAPAGFQPGVSKMWRNVVYKSIKIVIFSNKLNLLIPFGPLAIVVHILTGHNGLVFLLSLLGIIPLAERLGYATEQIAMFTGPTIGGLLNATFGNATELIIAIYALRNGMIRVVQLSLLGSILSNMLLVLGCAFFCGGLVFNGKEQVFNKATATVSSGLLLMAVMGLLFPAVLHYTHTEVHYGKSELALSRFSSCIMLGAYAAYLFFQLKTQKDPYIPLSEEGDQNGENNNDDDETPEISKWEAVCWLSIMTAWISILSEYLVDAIEGTSHTWNIPISFIGVILLPIVGNAAEHAGAIMFAMKDKLDISLGVAIGSSTQISMFGIPFCVVVGWIMGQPMDLNFQLFETATLFITVIVVAFFLQVVCP
;
A
#
# COMPACT_ATOMS: atom_id res chain seq x y z
N MET A 1 88.84 18.40 26.39
CA MET A 1 87.82 19.45 26.20
C MET A 1 86.50 18.71 26.05
N GLY A 2 85.60 18.77 27.06
CA GLY A 2 84.70 17.64 27.38
C GLY A 2 85.48 16.52 28.09
N THR A 3 85.17 15.96 29.28
CA THR A 3 84.04 15.99 30.25
C THR A 3 82.70 15.39 29.85
N LEU A 4 82.06 14.48 30.60
CA LEU A 4 82.48 13.46 31.62
C LEU A 4 81.20 12.70 32.12
N THR A 5 81.20 11.36 32.26
CA THR A 5 80.47 10.48 33.25
C THR A 5 78.96 10.70 33.61
N GLN A 6 78.14 9.76 34.12
CA GLN A 6 78.09 8.28 34.18
C GLN A 6 76.67 7.81 34.61
N ASN A 7 76.37 6.53 34.34
CA ASN A 7 75.46 5.57 35.01
C ASN A 7 74.62 5.97 36.27
N GLY A 8 73.39 5.42 36.38
CA GLY A 8 72.91 4.86 37.67
C GLY A 8 71.40 4.96 38.03
N PRO A 9 70.64 3.82 38.11
CA PRO A 9 69.31 3.67 38.74
C PRO A 9 69.44 3.06 40.17
N PRO A 10 68.40 2.56 40.90
CA PRO A 10 66.95 2.44 40.64
C PRO A 10 65.99 2.82 41.82
N HIS A 11 64.66 2.77 41.60
CA HIS A 11 63.54 2.31 42.47
C HIS A 11 62.23 2.54 41.66
N GLY A 12 61.24 1.64 41.52
CA GLY A 12 60.87 0.43 42.27
C GLY A 12 59.70 0.76 43.23
N PHE A 13 58.50 0.19 43.17
CA PHE A 13 57.92 -0.91 42.35
C PHE A 13 56.41 -0.56 42.07
N GLU A 14 55.48 -1.37 41.53
CA GLU A 14 55.37 -2.79 41.11
C GLU A 14 54.19 -2.91 40.08
N GLU A 15 53.87 -4.11 39.60
CA GLU A 15 52.61 -4.45 38.88
C GLU A 15 51.66 -5.32 39.79
N GLN A 16 50.61 -6.08 39.40
CA GLN A 16 50.01 -6.51 38.12
C GLN A 16 48.60 -7.14 38.35
N ASN A 17 47.67 -7.10 37.36
CA ASN A 17 46.58 -8.10 37.15
C ASN A 17 45.48 -8.27 38.26
N LEU A 18 44.28 -8.86 38.08
CA LEU A 18 43.40 -9.28 36.95
C LEU A 18 41.94 -9.45 37.49
N PHE A 19 40.97 -9.75 36.62
CA PHE A 19 39.63 -10.37 36.82
C PHE A 19 38.35 -9.52 36.61
N SER A 20 37.42 -10.16 35.89
CA SER A 20 35.97 -9.92 35.76
C SER A 20 35.29 -11.29 35.92
N PRO A 21 33.94 -11.44 35.81
CA PRO A 21 32.84 -10.47 35.88
C PRO A 21 31.83 -10.85 37.01
N GLU A 22 30.69 -10.16 37.15
CA GLU A 22 29.33 -10.79 37.14
C GLU A 22 28.16 -9.78 37.34
N LEU A 23 26.93 -10.31 37.33
CA LEU A 23 25.63 -9.64 37.23
C LEU A 23 24.89 -9.61 38.60
N SER A 24 23.92 -8.69 38.75
CA SER A 24 22.50 -9.00 39.14
C SER A 24 21.82 -8.20 40.27
N THR A 25 20.47 -8.16 40.15
CA THR A 25 19.43 -8.15 41.20
C THR A 25 19.25 -6.92 42.11
N GLN A 26 18.53 -5.92 41.58
CA GLN A 26 17.20 -5.48 42.06
C GLN A 26 16.79 -5.77 43.53
N LYS A 27 16.32 -4.75 44.27
CA LYS A 27 15.39 -4.94 45.40
C LYS A 27 14.40 -3.78 45.57
N MET A 28 13.23 -4.07 46.13
CA MET A 28 12.05 -3.21 46.16
C MET A 28 11.42 -3.16 47.56
N GLN A 29 11.29 -1.97 48.14
CA GLN A 29 10.41 -1.60 49.25
C GLN A 29 10.05 -0.11 49.05
N LEU A 30 8.81 0.34 48.84
CA LEU A 30 7.52 0.09 49.51
C LEU A 30 7.36 0.86 50.83
N GLY A 31 6.57 1.95 50.75
CA GLY A 31 5.72 2.40 51.85
C GLY A 31 6.25 3.51 52.75
N HIS A 32 5.77 4.74 52.54
CA HIS A 32 5.19 5.50 53.65
C HIS A 32 4.01 6.35 53.18
N ILE A 33 2.95 6.37 53.99
CA ILE A 33 1.72 7.15 53.77
C ILE A 33 1.80 8.41 54.64
N SER A 34 1.24 9.51 54.15
CA SER A 34 0.73 10.61 54.97
C SER A 34 -0.42 11.30 54.24
N GLU A 35 -1.66 11.01 54.66
CA GLU A 35 -2.82 11.83 54.30
C GLU A 35 -2.90 13.04 55.22
N TYR A 36 -3.32 14.19 54.71
CA TYR A 36 -4.65 14.78 54.95
C TYR A 36 -4.71 16.17 54.29
N GLY A 37 -5.66 16.39 53.38
CA GLY A 37 -5.65 17.59 52.53
C GLY A 37 -6.90 17.84 51.66
N SER A 38 -8.05 17.34 52.09
CA SER A 38 -9.42 17.77 51.70
C SER A 38 -9.64 18.33 50.28
N ALA A 39 -10.07 17.48 49.34
CA ALA A 39 -10.76 17.94 48.13
C ALA A 39 -12.16 18.50 48.46
N PRO A 40 -12.69 19.40 47.62
CA PRO A 40 -13.89 18.99 46.87
C PRO A 40 -13.73 19.14 45.35
N ALA A 41 -14.61 18.47 44.60
CA ALA A 41 -14.49 18.26 43.16
C ALA A 41 -14.54 19.55 42.31
N GLY A 42 -13.40 19.92 41.73
CA GLY A 42 -13.32 20.84 40.58
C GLY A 42 -13.08 20.07 39.28
N PHE A 43 -14.10 19.91 38.45
CA PHE A 43 -14.00 19.24 37.15
C PHE A 43 -13.10 20.07 36.20
N GLN A 44 -11.85 19.64 35.98
CA GLN A 44 -10.86 20.40 35.20
C GLN A 44 -11.32 20.65 33.75
N PRO A 45 -11.62 21.89 33.33
CA PRO A 45 -12.09 22.16 31.96
C PRO A 45 -10.99 22.08 30.90
N GLY A 46 -9.72 21.99 31.31
CA GLY A 46 -8.56 22.05 30.42
C GLY A 46 -8.38 20.81 29.56
N VAL A 47 -8.48 19.60 30.15
CA VAL A 47 -8.19 18.34 29.44
C VAL A 47 -9.17 18.13 28.28
N SER A 48 -10.47 18.34 28.50
CA SER A 48 -11.48 18.21 27.44
C SER A 48 -11.36 19.29 26.35
N LYS A 49 -10.89 20.50 26.68
CA LYS A 49 -10.54 21.53 25.69
C LYS A 49 -9.31 21.13 24.86
N MET A 50 -8.28 20.57 25.50
CA MET A 50 -7.05 20.15 24.82
C MET A 50 -7.32 18.97 23.87
N TRP A 51 -7.99 17.92 24.35
CA TRP A 51 -8.41 16.79 23.52
C TRP A 51 -9.34 17.23 22.37
N ARG A 52 -10.30 18.13 22.62
CA ARG A 52 -11.17 18.64 21.55
C ARG A 52 -10.39 19.47 20.52
N ASN A 53 -9.36 20.22 20.92
CA ASN A 53 -8.51 20.96 19.99
C ASN A 53 -7.62 20.03 19.15
N VAL A 54 -7.08 18.95 19.75
CA VAL A 54 -6.32 17.92 19.04
C VAL A 54 -7.22 17.21 18.02
N VAL A 55 -8.35 16.66 18.46
CA VAL A 55 -9.34 16.00 17.58
C VAL A 55 -9.84 16.95 16.49
N TYR A 56 -10.04 18.24 16.78
CA TYR A 56 -10.42 19.23 15.75
C TYR A 56 -9.29 19.51 14.75
N LYS A 57 -8.02 19.57 15.18
CA LYS A 57 -6.86 19.66 14.27
C LYS A 57 -6.83 18.43 13.36
N SER A 58 -6.96 17.23 13.92
CA SER A 58 -6.93 15.97 13.17
C SER A 58 -8.12 15.81 12.22
N ILE A 59 -9.33 16.20 12.62
CA ILE A 59 -10.49 16.31 11.71
C ILE A 59 -10.21 17.28 10.58
N LYS A 60 -9.60 18.45 10.85
CA LYS A 60 -9.28 19.44 9.82
C LYS A 60 -8.24 18.90 8.83
N ILE A 61 -7.18 18.24 9.32
CA ILE A 61 -6.14 17.65 8.46
C ILE A 61 -6.72 16.51 7.62
N VAL A 62 -7.39 15.53 8.25
CA VAL A 62 -7.93 14.36 7.54
C VAL A 62 -9.06 14.75 6.59
N ILE A 63 -10.07 15.51 7.02
CA ILE A 63 -11.26 15.78 6.19
C ILE A 63 -11.10 17.02 5.29
N PHE A 64 -10.19 17.97 5.55
CA PHE A 64 -10.12 19.23 4.80
C PHE A 64 -8.74 19.60 4.22
N SER A 65 -7.72 18.74 4.28
CA SER A 65 -6.41 19.03 3.66
C SER A 65 -6.38 18.79 2.15
N ASN A 66 -6.87 17.63 1.65
CA ASN A 66 -6.83 17.31 0.22
C ASN A 66 -8.03 17.93 -0.54
N LYS A 67 -7.78 18.46 -1.74
CA LYS A 67 -8.79 18.92 -2.70
C LYS A 67 -9.77 17.82 -3.11
N LEU A 68 -9.34 16.56 -3.14
CA LEU A 68 -10.19 15.39 -3.41
C LEU A 68 -11.31 15.24 -2.37
N ASN A 69 -11.14 15.75 -1.15
CA ASN A 69 -12.16 15.65 -0.10
C ASN A 69 -13.46 16.41 -0.45
N LEU A 70 -13.45 17.27 -1.46
CA LEU A 70 -14.65 17.83 -2.09
C LEU A 70 -15.63 16.76 -2.59
N LEU A 71 -15.13 15.54 -2.89
CA LEU A 71 -15.94 14.41 -3.36
C LEU A 71 -16.59 13.60 -2.22
N ILE A 72 -16.19 13.76 -0.95
CA ILE A 72 -16.73 13.00 0.19
C ILE A 72 -18.28 13.02 0.25
N PRO A 73 -18.98 14.14 -0.02
CA PRO A 73 -20.44 14.19 -0.05
C PRO A 73 -21.11 13.25 -1.06
N PHE A 74 -20.42 12.79 -2.11
CA PHE A 74 -20.99 11.85 -3.09
C PHE A 74 -21.27 10.46 -2.48
N GLY A 75 -20.49 10.03 -1.48
CA GLY A 75 -20.72 8.76 -0.78
C GLY A 75 -22.08 8.72 -0.07
N PRO A 76 -22.36 9.62 0.91
CA PRO A 76 -23.69 9.76 1.50
C PRO A 76 -24.80 10.00 0.47
N LEU A 77 -24.52 10.74 -0.60
CA LEU A 77 -25.49 10.99 -1.67
C LEU A 77 -25.82 9.72 -2.47
N ALA A 78 -24.87 8.80 -2.68
CA ALA A 78 -25.13 7.51 -3.33
C ALA A 78 -26.17 6.69 -2.55
N ILE A 79 -26.02 6.64 -1.21
CA ILE A 79 -26.95 5.96 -0.30
C ILE A 79 -28.35 6.59 -0.38
N VAL A 80 -28.43 7.93 -0.34
CA VAL A 80 -29.70 8.66 -0.46
C VAL A 80 -30.36 8.45 -1.83
N VAL A 81 -29.58 8.47 -2.92
CA VAL A 81 -30.08 8.24 -4.28
C VAL A 81 -30.54 6.80 -4.48
N HIS A 82 -29.86 5.81 -3.88
CA HIS A 82 -30.29 4.42 -3.87
C HIS A 82 -31.67 4.29 -3.20
N ILE A 83 -31.81 4.80 -1.97
CA ILE A 83 -33.05 4.74 -1.18
C ILE A 83 -34.22 5.47 -1.86
N LEU A 84 -33.97 6.62 -2.49
CA LEU A 84 -35.04 7.46 -3.07
C LEU A 84 -35.40 7.14 -4.52
N THR A 85 -34.49 6.57 -5.32
CA THR A 85 -34.66 6.52 -6.78
C THR A 85 -34.39 5.16 -7.43
N GLY A 86 -33.62 4.27 -6.81
CA GLY A 86 -33.18 3.01 -7.42
C GLY A 86 -32.40 3.16 -8.74
N HIS A 87 -31.91 4.35 -9.09
CA HIS A 87 -31.21 4.60 -10.36
C HIS A 87 -29.77 4.07 -10.29
N ASN A 88 -29.59 2.77 -10.52
CA ASN A 88 -28.31 2.05 -10.35
C ASN A 88 -27.11 2.75 -11.01
N GLY A 89 -27.24 3.27 -12.25
CA GLY A 89 -26.16 4.02 -12.91
C GLY A 89 -25.72 5.30 -12.18
N LEU A 90 -26.64 5.98 -11.47
CA LEU A 90 -26.29 7.12 -10.61
C LEU A 90 -25.72 6.67 -9.27
N VAL A 91 -26.26 5.61 -8.66
CA VAL A 91 -25.72 5.02 -7.41
C VAL A 91 -24.27 4.59 -7.62
N PHE A 92 -23.99 3.86 -8.70
CA PHE A 92 -22.64 3.43 -9.08
C PHE A 92 -21.68 4.61 -9.23
N LEU A 93 -22.04 5.62 -10.03
CA LEU A 93 -21.21 6.81 -10.25
C LEU A 93 -20.96 7.60 -8.95
N LEU A 94 -21.98 7.75 -8.10
CA LEU A 94 -21.86 8.46 -6.83
C LEU A 94 -21.02 7.68 -5.80
N SER A 95 -21.16 6.35 -5.75
CA SER A 95 -20.32 5.48 -4.91
C SER A 95 -18.87 5.53 -5.37
N LEU A 96 -18.60 5.46 -6.69
CA LEU A 96 -17.24 5.62 -7.23
C LEU A 96 -16.62 6.96 -6.80
N LEU A 97 -17.30 8.07 -7.05
CA LEU A 97 -16.81 9.40 -6.66
C LEU A 97 -16.63 9.53 -5.14
N GLY A 98 -17.52 8.92 -4.35
CA GLY A 98 -17.43 8.88 -2.90
C GLY A 98 -16.25 8.06 -2.37
N ILE A 99 -15.79 7.04 -3.09
CA ILE A 99 -14.68 6.16 -2.70
C ILE A 99 -13.31 6.81 -2.95
N ILE A 100 -13.12 7.57 -4.04
CA ILE A 100 -11.85 8.25 -4.39
C ILE A 100 -11.17 8.95 -3.19
N PRO A 101 -11.81 9.87 -2.45
CA PRO A 101 -11.18 10.55 -1.32
C PRO A 101 -10.99 9.64 -0.09
N LEU A 102 -11.80 8.60 0.07
CA LEU A 102 -11.66 7.68 1.20
C LEU A 102 -10.43 6.80 1.02
N ALA A 103 -10.20 6.30 -0.20
CA ALA A 103 -9.01 5.54 -0.57
C ALA A 103 -7.74 6.37 -0.34
N GLU A 104 -7.74 7.64 -0.78
CA GLU A 104 -6.61 8.56 -0.57
C GLU A 104 -6.33 8.84 0.91
N ARG A 105 -7.38 9.06 1.71
CA ARG A 105 -7.23 9.25 3.16
C ARG A 105 -6.91 7.95 3.92
N LEU A 106 -7.24 6.78 3.37
CA LEU A 106 -6.84 5.47 3.90
C LEU A 106 -5.35 5.22 3.69
N GLY A 107 -4.81 5.56 2.51
CA GLY A 107 -3.36 5.52 2.22
C GLY A 107 -2.58 6.41 3.18
N TYR A 108 -2.97 7.69 3.29
CA TYR A 108 -2.39 8.64 4.27
C TYR A 108 -2.48 8.11 5.71
N ALA A 109 -3.62 7.56 6.15
CA ALA A 109 -3.75 7.00 7.49
C ALA A 109 -2.84 5.77 7.72
N THR A 110 -2.57 4.99 6.67
CA THR A 110 -1.66 3.84 6.70
C THR A 110 -0.20 4.26 6.86
N GLU A 111 0.23 5.24 6.07
CA GLU A 111 1.56 5.85 6.11
C GLU A 111 1.86 6.47 7.49
N GLN A 112 0.91 7.23 8.05
CA GLN A 112 1.02 7.78 9.40
C GLN A 112 1.16 6.68 10.48
N ILE A 113 0.59 5.48 10.31
CA ILE A 113 0.80 4.36 11.24
C ILE A 113 2.14 3.67 10.99
N ALA A 114 2.61 3.61 9.74
CA ALA A 114 3.92 3.03 9.38
C ALA A 114 5.06 3.74 10.13
N MET A 115 5.05 5.09 10.14
CA MET A 115 5.96 5.94 10.92
C MET A 115 6.04 5.52 12.40
N PHE A 116 4.92 5.12 13.02
CA PHE A 116 4.86 4.70 14.43
C PHE A 116 5.10 3.20 14.68
N THR A 117 5.35 2.39 13.65
CA THR A 117 5.44 0.92 13.78
C THR A 117 6.74 0.31 13.28
N GLY A 118 7.59 1.11 12.62
CA GLY A 118 8.94 0.70 12.18
C GLY A 118 8.91 -0.19 10.93
N PRO A 119 10.07 -0.40 10.27
CA PRO A 119 10.11 -0.87 8.88
C PRO A 119 9.28 -2.13 8.61
N THR A 120 9.46 -3.17 9.43
CA THR A 120 8.81 -4.47 9.23
C THR A 120 7.28 -4.44 9.36
N ILE A 121 6.74 -3.66 10.31
CA ILE A 121 5.29 -3.58 10.51
C ILE A 121 4.68 -2.53 9.59
N GLY A 122 5.36 -1.40 9.38
CA GLY A 122 4.95 -0.36 8.44
C GLY A 122 4.87 -0.86 7.00
N GLY A 123 5.85 -1.64 6.55
CA GLY A 123 5.82 -2.28 5.22
C GLY A 123 4.67 -3.29 5.06
N LEU A 124 4.37 -4.08 6.09
CA LEU A 124 3.23 -5.02 6.08
C LEU A 124 1.89 -4.28 6.10
N LEU A 125 1.77 -3.19 6.87
CA LEU A 125 0.60 -2.32 6.87
C LEU A 125 0.40 -1.68 5.50
N ASN A 126 1.45 -1.14 4.88
CA ASN A 126 1.36 -0.52 3.56
C ASN A 126 0.91 -1.54 2.48
N ALA A 127 1.53 -2.72 2.46
CA ALA A 127 1.14 -3.80 1.54
C ALA A 127 -0.34 -4.23 1.70
N THR A 128 -0.89 -4.17 2.91
CA THR A 128 -2.26 -4.60 3.22
C THR A 128 -3.29 -3.49 3.01
N PHE A 129 -3.00 -2.27 3.45
CA PHE A 129 -3.94 -1.15 3.50
C PHE A 129 -3.81 -0.14 2.37
N GLY A 130 -2.71 -0.12 1.60
CA GLY A 130 -2.66 0.61 0.32
C GLY A 130 -3.70 0.06 -0.65
N ASN A 131 -3.58 -1.23 -0.99
CA ASN A 131 -4.52 -1.97 -1.84
C ASN A 131 -5.86 -2.33 -1.16
N ALA A 132 -6.19 -1.76 0.01
CA ALA A 132 -7.39 -2.19 0.74
C ALA A 132 -8.68 -1.81 0.03
N THR A 133 -8.70 -0.73 -0.76
CA THR A 133 -9.89 -0.33 -1.53
C THR A 133 -10.26 -1.40 -2.56
N GLU A 134 -9.26 -1.86 -3.32
CA GLU A 134 -9.34 -2.92 -4.31
C GLU A 134 -9.82 -4.22 -3.66
N LEU A 135 -9.23 -4.57 -2.52
CA LEU A 135 -9.54 -5.80 -1.79
C LEU A 135 -10.93 -5.77 -1.16
N ILE A 136 -11.39 -4.65 -0.63
CA ILE A 136 -12.75 -4.51 -0.09
C ILE A 136 -13.77 -4.66 -1.23
N ILE A 137 -13.61 -3.93 -2.35
CA ILE A 137 -14.49 -4.03 -3.52
C ILE A 137 -14.49 -5.47 -4.07
N ALA A 138 -13.30 -6.10 -4.17
CA ALA A 138 -13.15 -7.49 -4.59
C ALA A 138 -13.87 -8.47 -3.65
N ILE A 139 -13.77 -8.30 -2.33
CA ILE A 139 -14.45 -9.18 -1.34
C ILE A 139 -15.98 -9.03 -1.42
N TYR A 140 -16.51 -7.83 -1.64
CA TYR A 140 -17.96 -7.64 -1.85
C TYR A 140 -18.43 -8.26 -3.17
N ALA A 141 -17.72 -8.03 -4.28
CA ALA A 141 -18.01 -8.67 -5.56
C ALA A 141 -17.94 -10.21 -5.46
N LEU A 142 -16.96 -10.75 -4.73
CA LEU A 142 -16.79 -12.17 -4.46
C LEU A 142 -17.93 -12.74 -3.59
N ARG A 143 -18.38 -12.01 -2.56
CA ARG A 143 -19.54 -12.35 -1.73
C ARG A 143 -20.81 -12.49 -2.58
N ASN A 144 -21.00 -11.57 -3.53
CA ASN A 144 -22.13 -11.58 -4.45
C ASN A 144 -21.97 -12.58 -5.62
N GLY A 145 -20.90 -13.39 -5.64
CA GLY A 145 -20.65 -14.39 -6.70
C GLY A 145 -20.17 -13.79 -8.03
N MET A 146 -19.82 -12.51 -8.07
CA MET A 146 -19.38 -11.78 -9.26
C MET A 146 -17.90 -12.08 -9.60
N ILE A 147 -17.53 -13.35 -9.69
CA ILE A 147 -16.16 -13.83 -9.90
C ILE A 147 -15.45 -13.09 -11.05
N ARG A 148 -16.16 -12.86 -12.15
CA ARG A 148 -15.60 -12.16 -13.31
C ARG A 148 -15.32 -10.67 -13.06
N VAL A 149 -16.08 -10.00 -12.20
CA VAL A 149 -15.78 -8.63 -11.77
C VAL A 149 -14.48 -8.62 -10.95
N VAL A 150 -14.33 -9.54 -9.99
CA VAL A 150 -13.13 -9.68 -9.14
C VAL A 150 -11.87 -9.91 -9.97
N GLN A 151 -11.92 -10.86 -10.91
CA GLN A 151 -10.81 -11.12 -11.83
C GLN A 151 -10.45 -9.87 -12.64
N LEU A 152 -11.46 -9.23 -13.26
CA LEU A 152 -11.23 -8.12 -14.17
C LEU A 152 -10.82 -6.82 -13.45
N SER A 153 -11.28 -6.57 -12.23
CA SER A 153 -10.84 -5.41 -11.45
C SER A 153 -9.40 -5.54 -10.98
N LEU A 154 -8.99 -6.71 -10.47
CA LEU A 154 -7.60 -6.92 -10.02
C LEU A 154 -6.62 -6.94 -11.20
N LEU A 155 -6.98 -7.56 -12.32
CA LEU A 155 -6.18 -7.51 -13.55
C LEU A 155 -6.14 -6.10 -14.14
N GLY A 156 -7.28 -5.40 -14.18
CA GLY A 156 -7.37 -4.00 -14.61
C GLY A 156 -6.56 -3.04 -13.75
N SER A 157 -6.40 -3.34 -12.45
CA SER A 157 -5.54 -2.59 -11.53
C SER A 157 -4.06 -2.68 -11.94
N ILE A 158 -3.57 -3.88 -12.28
CA ILE A 158 -2.22 -4.07 -12.82
C ILE A 158 -2.07 -3.36 -14.17
N LEU A 159 -3.04 -3.48 -15.08
CA LEU A 159 -2.99 -2.80 -16.39
C LEU A 159 -3.01 -1.27 -16.24
N SER A 160 -3.84 -0.73 -15.34
CA SER A 160 -3.91 0.71 -15.08
C SER A 160 -2.60 1.23 -14.52
N ASN A 161 -2.03 0.55 -13.53
CA ASN A 161 -0.77 0.96 -12.91
C ASN A 161 0.40 0.85 -13.92
N MET A 162 0.43 -0.19 -14.76
CA MET A 162 1.50 -0.41 -15.75
C MET A 162 1.39 0.42 -17.03
N LEU A 163 0.20 0.76 -17.51
CA LEU A 163 0.01 1.51 -18.76
C LEU A 163 -0.46 2.94 -18.53
N LEU A 164 -1.52 3.14 -17.74
CA LEU A 164 -2.11 4.46 -17.55
C LEU A 164 -1.26 5.33 -16.61
N VAL A 165 -0.90 4.82 -15.43
CA VAL A 165 -0.13 5.59 -14.44
C VAL A 165 1.28 5.87 -14.93
N LEU A 166 2.03 4.84 -15.34
CA LEU A 166 3.37 5.02 -15.89
C LEU A 166 3.37 5.87 -17.17
N GLY A 167 2.41 5.63 -18.08
CA GLY A 167 2.27 6.43 -19.29
C GLY A 167 2.02 7.92 -19.01
N CYS A 168 1.09 8.23 -18.09
CA CYS A 168 0.84 9.60 -17.66
C CYS A 168 2.00 10.19 -16.86
N ALA A 169 2.72 9.41 -16.05
CA ALA A 169 3.88 9.86 -15.30
C ALA A 169 5.03 10.27 -16.24
N PHE A 170 5.40 9.42 -17.20
CA PHE A 170 6.41 9.75 -18.22
C PHE A 170 5.99 10.94 -19.09
N PHE A 171 4.71 10.99 -19.50
CA PHE A 171 4.20 12.08 -20.34
C PHE A 171 4.19 13.43 -19.61
N CYS A 172 3.64 13.48 -18.40
CA CYS A 172 3.59 14.72 -17.61
C CYS A 172 4.98 15.14 -17.11
N GLY A 173 5.82 14.19 -16.69
CA GLY A 173 7.22 14.45 -16.31
C GLY A 173 8.03 15.03 -17.48
N GLY A 174 8.01 14.38 -18.65
CA GLY A 174 8.69 14.86 -19.85
C GLY A 174 8.16 16.19 -20.41
N LEU A 175 6.88 16.52 -20.19
CA LEU A 175 6.32 17.84 -20.51
C LEU A 175 6.80 18.94 -19.55
N VAL A 176 6.99 18.64 -18.27
CA VAL A 176 7.51 19.59 -17.27
C VAL A 176 9.02 19.80 -17.46
N PHE A 177 9.78 18.72 -17.61
CA PHE A 177 11.24 18.73 -17.75
C PHE A 177 11.68 18.66 -19.22
N ASN A 178 11.02 19.44 -20.08
CA ASN A 178 11.27 19.48 -21.52
C ASN A 178 12.76 19.75 -21.84
N GLY A 179 13.42 18.78 -22.47
CA GLY A 179 14.85 18.82 -22.80
C GLY A 179 15.79 18.18 -21.77
N LYS A 180 15.27 17.61 -20.68
CA LYS A 180 16.02 16.78 -19.72
C LYS A 180 15.46 15.35 -19.71
N GLU A 181 16.34 14.36 -19.80
CA GLU A 181 15.97 12.95 -19.56
C GLU A 181 15.88 12.70 -18.05
N GLN A 182 14.76 12.12 -17.61
CA GLN A 182 14.53 11.75 -16.21
C GLN A 182 15.16 10.38 -15.94
N VAL A 183 16.26 10.37 -15.19
CA VAL A 183 16.97 9.14 -14.82
C VAL A 183 16.27 8.42 -13.67
N PHE A 184 16.50 7.10 -13.58
CA PHE A 184 15.98 6.25 -12.51
C PHE A 184 16.89 5.05 -12.23
N ASN A 185 16.75 4.47 -11.04
CA ASN A 185 17.52 3.33 -10.57
C ASN A 185 17.12 2.03 -11.31
N LYS A 186 17.87 1.71 -12.36
CA LYS A 186 17.67 0.49 -13.17
C LYS A 186 17.65 -0.79 -12.33
N ALA A 187 18.39 -0.87 -11.23
CA ALA A 187 18.44 -2.08 -10.41
C ALA A 187 17.09 -2.31 -9.70
N THR A 188 16.56 -1.27 -9.06
CA THR A 188 15.23 -1.29 -8.42
C THR A 188 14.11 -1.57 -9.43
N ALA A 189 14.17 -0.94 -10.61
CA ALA A 189 13.23 -1.20 -11.71
C ALA A 189 13.33 -2.63 -12.27
N THR A 190 14.54 -3.20 -12.39
CA THR A 190 14.76 -4.57 -12.90
C THR A 190 14.31 -5.63 -11.90
N VAL A 191 14.56 -5.44 -10.60
CA VAL A 191 14.08 -6.36 -9.55
C VAL A 191 12.55 -6.35 -9.49
N SER A 192 11.93 -5.17 -9.49
CA SER A 192 10.48 -5.02 -9.41
C SER A 192 9.76 -5.57 -10.65
N SER A 193 10.26 -5.29 -11.85
CA SER A 193 9.71 -5.86 -13.10
C SER A 193 9.94 -7.37 -13.22
N GLY A 194 11.07 -7.89 -12.71
CA GLY A 194 11.34 -9.33 -12.63
C GLY A 194 10.38 -10.06 -11.67
N LEU A 195 10.05 -9.46 -10.53
CA LEU A 195 9.03 -9.98 -9.60
C LEU A 195 7.63 -9.98 -10.22
N LEU A 196 7.26 -8.90 -10.92
CA LEU A 196 5.98 -8.82 -11.62
C LEU A 196 5.87 -9.86 -12.76
N LEU A 197 6.96 -10.10 -13.51
CA LEU A 197 7.03 -11.15 -14.52
C LEU A 197 6.87 -12.54 -13.92
N MET A 198 7.57 -12.84 -12.81
CA MET A 198 7.40 -14.08 -12.04
C MET A 198 5.95 -14.28 -11.57
N ALA A 199 5.29 -13.21 -11.13
CA ALA A 199 3.89 -13.25 -10.72
C ALA A 199 2.96 -13.62 -11.89
N VAL A 200 3.11 -12.96 -13.04
CA VAL A 200 2.31 -13.24 -14.24
C VAL A 200 2.56 -14.67 -14.76
N MET A 201 3.77 -15.22 -14.64
CA MET A 201 4.03 -16.64 -14.93
C MET A 201 3.24 -17.57 -13.99
N GLY A 202 3.09 -17.23 -12.71
CA GLY A 202 2.23 -17.97 -11.77
C GLY A 202 0.74 -17.93 -12.11
N LEU A 203 0.26 -16.81 -12.69
CA LEU A 203 -1.11 -16.65 -13.21
C LEU A 203 -1.34 -17.35 -14.56
N LEU A 204 -0.30 -17.54 -15.36
CA LEU A 204 -0.38 -18.17 -16.68
C LEU A 204 -0.71 -19.67 -16.61
N PHE A 205 -0.18 -20.42 -15.63
CA PHE A 205 -0.32 -21.88 -15.58
C PHE A 205 -1.78 -22.39 -15.61
N PRO A 206 -2.73 -21.86 -14.79
CA PRO A 206 -4.13 -22.30 -14.85
C PRO A 206 -4.85 -21.89 -16.14
N ALA A 207 -4.59 -20.67 -16.65
CA ALA A 207 -5.19 -20.19 -17.89
C ALA A 207 -4.73 -21.00 -19.12
N VAL A 208 -3.47 -21.43 -19.15
CA VAL A 208 -2.95 -22.34 -20.19
C VAL A 208 -3.59 -23.72 -20.08
N LEU A 209 -3.73 -24.30 -18.87
CA LEU A 209 -4.36 -25.61 -18.68
C LEU A 209 -5.81 -25.66 -19.18
N HIS A 210 -6.58 -24.60 -18.92
CA HIS A 210 -7.93 -24.43 -19.47
C HIS A 210 -7.91 -24.44 -21.00
N TYR A 211 -7.05 -23.62 -21.61
CA TYR A 211 -7.01 -23.45 -23.07
C TYR A 211 -6.49 -24.69 -23.82
N THR A 212 -5.58 -25.46 -23.23
CA THR A 212 -5.09 -26.71 -23.84
C THR A 212 -6.05 -27.89 -23.65
N HIS A 213 -7.06 -27.77 -22.77
CA HIS A 213 -7.97 -28.84 -22.37
C HIS A 213 -7.24 -30.14 -21.93
N THR A 214 -6.02 -30.02 -21.39
CA THR A 214 -5.20 -31.15 -20.93
C THR A 214 -5.47 -31.54 -19.47
N GLU A 215 -6.59 -31.08 -18.90
CA GLU A 215 -7.02 -31.43 -17.55
C GLU A 215 -7.72 -32.79 -17.46
N VAL A 216 -7.62 -33.43 -16.29
CA VAL A 216 -8.19 -34.76 -16.03
C VAL A 216 -9.67 -34.67 -15.63
N HIS A 217 -10.09 -33.57 -14.99
CA HIS A 217 -11.46 -33.37 -14.51
C HIS A 217 -11.93 -31.94 -14.79
N TYR A 218 -12.79 -31.79 -15.80
CA TYR A 218 -13.17 -30.50 -16.39
C TYR A 218 -13.52 -29.41 -15.36
N GLY A 219 -12.80 -28.28 -15.39
CA GLY A 219 -12.87 -27.15 -14.45
C GLY A 219 -12.45 -27.44 -13.00
N LYS A 220 -12.54 -28.69 -12.53
CA LYS A 220 -12.12 -29.09 -11.18
C LYS A 220 -10.60 -29.12 -11.05
N SER A 221 -9.89 -29.53 -12.10
CA SER A 221 -8.42 -29.49 -12.14
C SER A 221 -7.91 -28.05 -12.15
N GLU A 222 -8.53 -27.14 -12.92
CA GLU A 222 -8.20 -25.71 -12.94
C GLU A 222 -8.40 -25.01 -11.59
N LEU A 223 -9.54 -25.22 -10.93
CA LEU A 223 -9.82 -24.60 -9.63
C LEU A 223 -8.89 -25.15 -8.54
N ALA A 224 -8.54 -26.43 -8.58
CA ALA A 224 -7.55 -27.02 -7.69
C ALA A 224 -6.14 -26.46 -7.94
N LEU A 225 -5.71 -26.35 -9.20
CA LEU A 225 -4.42 -25.76 -9.58
C LEU A 225 -4.34 -24.26 -9.23
N SER A 226 -5.43 -23.52 -9.41
CA SER A 226 -5.54 -22.11 -9.05
C SER A 226 -5.36 -21.88 -7.55
N ARG A 227 -6.01 -22.71 -6.71
CA ARG A 227 -5.85 -22.68 -5.25
C ARG A 227 -4.44 -23.07 -4.82
N PHE A 228 -3.85 -24.11 -5.44
CA PHE A 228 -2.48 -24.53 -5.17
C PHE A 228 -1.45 -23.44 -5.54
N SER A 229 -1.55 -22.87 -6.75
CA SER A 229 -0.72 -21.75 -7.20
C SER A 229 -0.87 -20.56 -6.26
N SER A 230 -2.10 -20.22 -5.86
CA SER A 230 -2.36 -19.11 -4.93
C SER A 230 -1.69 -19.28 -3.57
N CYS A 231 -1.73 -20.47 -2.98
CA CYS A 231 -1.01 -20.76 -1.74
C CYS A 231 0.51 -20.60 -1.90
N ILE A 232 1.08 -20.98 -3.06
CA ILE A 232 2.50 -20.80 -3.36
C ILE A 232 2.85 -19.33 -3.56
N MET A 233 2.04 -18.56 -4.30
CA MET A 233 2.24 -17.13 -4.54
C MET A 233 2.21 -16.34 -3.23
N LEU A 234 1.23 -16.60 -2.35
CA LEU A 234 1.16 -16.00 -1.02
C LEU A 234 2.37 -16.36 -0.14
N GLY A 235 2.82 -17.63 -0.17
CA GLY A 235 4.02 -18.05 0.55
C GLY A 235 5.30 -17.39 0.02
N ALA A 236 5.45 -17.27 -1.29
CA ALA A 236 6.55 -16.58 -1.95
C ALA A 236 6.53 -15.07 -1.67
N TYR A 237 5.34 -14.45 -1.63
CA TYR A 237 5.16 -13.05 -1.28
C TYR A 237 5.51 -12.77 0.19
N ALA A 238 5.06 -13.62 1.12
CA ALA A 238 5.44 -13.53 2.53
C ALA A 238 6.96 -13.70 2.73
N ALA A 239 7.60 -14.60 1.97
CA ALA A 239 9.06 -14.73 1.95
C ALA A 239 9.75 -13.48 1.37
N TYR A 240 9.24 -12.92 0.27
CA TYR A 240 9.74 -11.68 -0.33
C TYR A 240 9.69 -10.51 0.67
N LEU A 241 8.53 -10.25 1.29
CA LEU A 241 8.41 -9.25 2.35
C LEU A 241 9.38 -9.52 3.50
N PHE A 242 9.48 -10.76 3.98
CA PHE A 242 10.42 -11.10 5.06
C PHE A 242 11.89 -10.81 4.68
N PHE A 243 12.30 -11.09 3.44
CA PHE A 243 13.65 -10.77 2.98
C PHE A 243 13.86 -9.26 2.79
N GLN A 244 12.91 -8.55 2.18
CA GLN A 244 12.98 -7.10 1.98
C GLN A 244 13.13 -6.38 3.33
N LEU A 245 12.20 -6.65 4.25
CA LEU A 245 12.08 -6.00 5.58
C LEU A 245 13.14 -6.45 6.60
N LYS A 246 14.01 -7.39 6.24
CA LYS A 246 15.15 -7.87 7.06
C LYS A 246 16.52 -7.51 6.46
N THR A 247 16.58 -7.29 5.14
CA THR A 247 17.82 -7.02 4.41
C THR A 247 18.09 -5.52 4.33
N GLN A 248 17.06 -4.71 4.06
CA GLN A 248 17.15 -3.26 4.26
C GLN A 248 17.03 -2.97 5.76
N LYS A 249 18.18 -2.63 6.37
CA LYS A 249 18.32 -2.23 7.77
C LYS A 249 18.51 -0.72 7.96
N ASP A 250 18.65 0.02 6.88
CA ASP A 250 18.44 1.46 6.88
C ASP A 250 17.03 1.78 7.41
N PRO A 251 16.82 2.98 7.99
CA PRO A 251 15.50 3.38 8.46
C PRO A 251 14.47 3.29 7.33
N TYR A 252 13.20 3.17 7.72
CA TYR A 252 12.07 3.27 6.80
C TYR A 252 12.01 4.70 6.28
N ILE A 253 12.73 4.96 5.19
CA ILE A 253 12.46 6.07 4.30
C ILE A 253 11.20 5.66 3.53
N PRO A 254 10.08 6.40 3.62
CA PRO A 254 8.94 6.16 2.73
C PRO A 254 9.41 6.34 1.27
N LEU A 255 8.68 5.77 0.31
CA LEU A 255 9.10 5.81 -1.11
C LEU A 255 9.32 7.24 -1.65
N SER A 256 8.83 8.26 -0.94
CA SER A 256 9.07 9.70 -1.04
C SER A 256 10.53 10.16 -1.31
N GLU A 257 11.58 9.45 -0.87
CA GLU A 257 12.92 10.07 -0.74
C GLU A 257 14.20 9.20 -1.00
N GLU A 258 14.40 8.62 -2.19
CA GLU A 258 15.77 8.26 -2.66
C GLU A 258 16.51 9.44 -3.35
N GLY A 259 16.11 10.69 -3.09
CA GLY A 259 16.45 11.86 -3.92
C GLY A 259 17.66 12.71 -3.51
N ASP A 260 17.87 12.97 -2.22
CA ASP A 260 18.76 14.06 -1.79
C ASP A 260 20.17 13.58 -1.39
N GLN A 261 21.11 13.75 -2.32
CA GLN A 261 22.57 13.65 -2.08
C GLN A 261 23.35 14.89 -2.58
N ASN A 262 22.67 16.02 -2.82
CA ASN A 262 23.32 17.32 -3.11
C ASN A 262 23.09 18.30 -1.96
N GLY A 263 24.07 18.43 -1.07
CA GLY A 263 23.90 19.16 0.19
C GLY A 263 23.86 20.68 0.05
N GLU A 264 22.67 21.26 0.23
CA GLU A 264 22.48 22.62 0.77
C GLU A 264 21.57 22.55 2.02
N ASN A 265 21.81 23.41 3.01
CA ASN A 265 21.15 23.35 4.33
C ASN A 265 19.73 23.95 4.30
N ASN A 266 18.76 23.23 3.76
CA ASN A 266 17.34 23.49 4.01
C ASN A 266 16.87 22.69 5.24
N ASN A 267 16.08 23.32 6.13
CA ASN A 267 15.60 22.70 7.38
C ASN A 267 14.14 22.26 7.20
N ASP A 268 13.86 21.57 6.09
CA ASP A 268 12.52 21.14 5.71
C ASP A 268 12.39 19.62 5.89
N ASP A 269 11.36 19.23 6.65
CA ASP A 269 10.72 17.91 6.69
C ASP A 269 11.58 16.66 7.03
N ASP A 270 12.20 16.69 8.21
CA ASP A 270 12.25 15.48 9.06
C ASP A 270 10.78 15.05 9.31
N GLU A 271 10.23 14.06 8.59
CA GLU A 271 8.79 13.73 8.55
C GLU A 271 8.23 13.27 9.91
N THR A 272 7.96 14.21 10.81
CA THR A 272 7.26 13.93 12.07
C THR A 272 5.77 13.67 11.79
N PRO A 273 5.17 12.59 12.32
CA PRO A 273 3.78 12.24 12.03
C PRO A 273 2.80 13.32 12.51
N GLU A 274 1.95 13.79 11.59
CA GLU A 274 1.06 14.95 11.79
C GLU A 274 -0.06 14.72 12.83
N ILE A 275 -0.43 13.46 13.00
CA ILE A 275 -1.50 12.92 13.84
C ILE A 275 -0.97 11.83 14.77
N SER A 276 -1.58 11.60 15.94
CA SER A 276 -1.08 10.57 16.86
C SER A 276 -1.43 9.15 16.39
N LYS A 277 -0.61 8.16 16.80
CA LYS A 277 -0.77 6.73 16.46
C LYS A 277 -2.20 6.21 16.66
N TRP A 278 -2.86 6.60 17.76
CA TRP A 278 -4.23 6.17 18.05
C TRP A 278 -5.27 6.87 17.18
N GLU A 279 -5.08 8.15 16.84
CA GLU A 279 -5.94 8.85 15.89
C GLU A 279 -5.81 8.25 14.49
N ALA A 280 -4.59 7.93 14.05
CA ALA A 280 -4.35 7.28 12.75
C ALA A 280 -5.04 5.91 12.67
N VAL A 281 -4.95 5.07 13.70
CA VAL A 281 -5.67 3.78 13.80
C VAL A 281 -7.19 3.98 13.80
N CYS A 282 -7.72 4.99 14.49
CA CYS A 282 -9.14 5.32 14.45
C CYS A 282 -9.59 5.77 13.05
N TRP A 283 -8.83 6.65 12.39
CA TRP A 283 -9.14 7.12 11.03
C TRP A 283 -9.06 6.00 10.00
N LEU A 284 -8.03 5.15 10.05
CA LEU A 284 -7.92 3.96 9.21
C LEU A 284 -9.19 3.11 9.34
N SER A 285 -9.60 2.81 10.58
CA SER A 285 -10.81 2.02 10.88
C SER A 285 -12.09 2.67 10.35
N ILE A 286 -12.23 3.99 10.47
CA ILE A 286 -13.39 4.76 9.98
C ILE A 286 -13.44 4.77 8.45
N MET A 287 -12.31 5.02 7.78
CA MET A 287 -12.26 5.02 6.31
C MET A 287 -12.49 3.61 5.76
N THR A 288 -11.88 2.56 6.35
CA THR A 288 -12.16 1.16 5.99
C THR A 288 -13.65 0.83 6.12
N ALA A 289 -14.30 1.23 7.21
CA ALA A 289 -15.74 0.99 7.40
C ALA A 289 -16.60 1.76 6.38
N TRP A 290 -16.25 2.99 6.04
CA TRP A 290 -17.02 3.79 5.08
C TRP A 290 -16.82 3.31 3.63
N ILE A 291 -15.61 2.89 3.25
CA ILE A 291 -15.33 2.21 1.98
C ILE A 291 -16.10 0.88 1.90
N SER A 292 -16.14 0.11 3.00
CA SER A 292 -16.92 -1.14 3.08
C SER A 292 -18.40 -0.91 2.79
N ILE A 293 -19.01 0.11 3.42
CA ILE A 293 -20.42 0.49 3.19
C ILE A 293 -20.64 0.91 1.73
N LEU A 294 -19.80 1.80 1.18
CA LEU A 294 -19.96 2.26 -0.22
C LEU A 294 -19.68 1.15 -1.25
N SER A 295 -18.83 0.17 -0.92
CA SER A 295 -18.54 -0.98 -1.79
C SER A 295 -19.75 -1.90 -1.96
N GLU A 296 -20.62 -2.04 -0.96
CA GLU A 296 -21.88 -2.79 -1.09
C GLU A 296 -22.79 -2.11 -2.13
N TYR A 297 -23.08 -0.81 -1.97
CA TYR A 297 -23.86 -0.03 -2.93
C TYR A 297 -23.21 0.07 -4.33
N LEU A 298 -21.87 0.07 -4.40
CA LEU A 298 -21.14 0.08 -5.66
C LEU A 298 -21.33 -1.24 -6.42
N VAL A 299 -21.07 -2.37 -5.76
CA VAL A 299 -21.10 -3.70 -6.35
C VAL A 299 -22.52 -4.09 -6.77
N ASP A 300 -23.50 -3.88 -5.90
CA ASP A 300 -24.92 -4.16 -6.20
C ASP A 300 -25.43 -3.34 -7.40
N ALA A 301 -24.84 -2.18 -7.66
CA ALA A 301 -25.20 -1.32 -8.79
C ALA A 301 -24.52 -1.69 -10.11
N ILE A 302 -23.53 -2.60 -10.15
CA ILE A 302 -22.74 -2.91 -11.37
C ILE A 302 -23.62 -3.43 -12.51
N GLU A 303 -24.45 -4.45 -12.28
CA GLU A 303 -25.28 -5.06 -13.33
C GLU A 303 -26.33 -4.07 -13.85
N GLY A 304 -27.01 -3.37 -12.94
CA GLY A 304 -27.94 -2.31 -13.28
C GLY A 304 -27.29 -1.17 -14.07
N THR A 305 -26.03 -0.84 -13.78
CA THR A 305 -25.26 0.17 -14.54
C THR A 305 -24.89 -0.33 -15.92
N SER A 306 -24.45 -1.59 -16.05
CA SER A 306 -24.15 -2.22 -17.33
C SER A 306 -25.35 -2.17 -18.28
N HIS A 307 -26.55 -2.50 -17.79
CA HIS A 307 -27.80 -2.35 -18.54
C HIS A 307 -28.20 -0.89 -18.81
N THR A 308 -28.04 0.03 -17.84
CA THR A 308 -28.48 1.43 -17.99
C THR A 308 -27.59 2.24 -18.94
N TRP A 309 -26.27 2.02 -18.89
CA TRP A 309 -25.29 2.71 -19.72
C TRP A 309 -24.95 1.95 -21.02
N ASN A 310 -25.48 0.73 -21.20
CA ASN A 310 -25.20 -0.15 -22.33
C ASN A 310 -23.69 -0.40 -22.55
N ILE A 311 -22.95 -0.59 -21.45
CA ILE A 311 -21.52 -0.95 -21.44
C ILE A 311 -21.36 -2.34 -20.82
N PRO A 312 -20.42 -3.19 -21.29
CA PRO A 312 -20.27 -4.54 -20.74
C PRO A 312 -19.66 -4.49 -19.32
N ILE A 313 -20.08 -5.44 -18.47
CA ILE A 313 -19.55 -5.63 -17.10
C ILE A 313 -18.01 -5.74 -17.12
N SER A 314 -17.42 -6.29 -18.18
CA SER A 314 -15.96 -6.37 -18.33
C SER A 314 -15.27 -5.00 -18.47
N PHE A 315 -15.90 -4.01 -19.11
CA PHE A 315 -15.38 -2.64 -19.16
C PHE A 315 -15.47 -1.96 -17.79
N ILE A 316 -16.59 -2.19 -17.07
CA ILE A 316 -16.74 -1.71 -15.69
C ILE A 316 -15.62 -2.30 -14.81
N GLY A 317 -15.38 -3.60 -14.90
CA GLY A 317 -14.33 -4.32 -14.18
C GLY A 317 -12.92 -3.84 -14.51
N VAL A 318 -12.49 -3.91 -15.78
CA VAL A 318 -11.09 -3.62 -16.16
C VAL A 318 -10.75 -2.13 -16.10
N ILE A 319 -11.71 -1.24 -16.39
CA ILE A 319 -11.42 0.20 -16.59
C ILE A 319 -11.96 1.06 -15.45
N LEU A 320 -13.24 0.93 -15.07
CA LEU A 320 -13.86 1.91 -14.17
C LEU A 320 -13.51 1.68 -12.69
N LEU A 321 -13.56 0.43 -12.21
CA LEU A 321 -13.20 0.12 -10.83
C LEU A 321 -11.74 0.46 -10.48
N PRO A 322 -10.71 0.12 -11.29
CA PRO A 322 -9.33 0.25 -10.86
C PRO A 322 -8.78 1.67 -10.98
N ILE A 323 -9.32 2.49 -11.88
CA ILE A 323 -9.06 3.94 -11.91
C ILE A 323 -9.53 4.60 -10.61
N VAL A 324 -10.60 4.10 -10.00
CA VAL A 324 -11.22 4.72 -8.82
C VAL A 324 -10.59 4.26 -7.51
N GLY A 325 -10.30 2.97 -7.35
CA GLY A 325 -9.68 2.47 -6.14
C GLY A 325 -8.27 3.04 -5.93
N ASN A 326 -7.44 2.97 -6.96
CA ASN A 326 -6.05 3.44 -6.96
C ASN A 326 -5.91 4.95 -7.26
N ALA A 327 -7.01 5.71 -7.39
CA ALA A 327 -7.00 7.11 -7.85
C ALA A 327 -6.00 8.01 -7.09
N ALA A 328 -5.79 7.72 -5.82
CA ALA A 328 -4.80 8.33 -4.95
C ALA A 328 -3.36 8.07 -5.40
N GLU A 329 -2.99 6.79 -5.57
CA GLU A 329 -1.67 6.35 -6.02
C GLU A 329 -1.37 6.86 -7.42
N HIS A 330 -2.38 6.90 -8.29
CA HIS A 330 -2.29 7.43 -9.66
C HIS A 330 -1.90 8.90 -9.65
N ALA A 331 -2.62 9.73 -8.90
CA ALA A 331 -2.33 11.16 -8.77
C ALA A 331 -0.97 11.41 -8.09
N GLY A 332 -0.62 10.61 -7.08
CA GLY A 332 0.68 10.65 -6.41
C GLY A 332 1.84 10.37 -7.35
N ALA A 333 1.83 9.24 -8.05
CA ALA A 333 2.89 8.86 -8.99
C ALA A 333 3.08 9.88 -10.13
N ILE A 334 1.99 10.41 -10.71
CA ILE A 334 2.09 11.45 -11.73
C ILE A 334 2.71 12.74 -11.14
N MET A 335 2.33 13.12 -9.91
CA MET A 335 2.91 14.28 -9.21
C MET A 335 4.40 14.09 -8.89
N PHE A 336 4.85 12.88 -8.53
CA PHE A 336 6.27 12.61 -8.27
C PHE A 336 7.12 12.74 -9.54
N ALA A 337 6.66 12.22 -10.69
CA ALA A 337 7.33 12.41 -11.97
C ALA A 337 7.40 13.89 -12.39
N MET A 338 6.34 14.67 -12.13
CA MET A 338 6.32 16.13 -12.31
C MET A 338 7.20 16.90 -11.30
N LYS A 339 7.76 16.23 -10.29
CA LYS A 339 8.75 16.78 -9.32
C LYS A 339 10.17 16.23 -9.54
N ASP A 340 10.41 15.59 -10.70
CA ASP A 340 11.67 14.92 -11.06
C ASP A 340 12.04 13.68 -10.21
N LYS A 341 11.12 13.23 -9.37
CA LYS A 341 11.26 12.04 -8.53
C LYS A 341 10.69 10.80 -9.26
N LEU A 342 11.28 10.43 -10.40
CA LEU A 342 10.76 9.37 -11.28
C LEU A 342 10.81 7.97 -10.63
N ASP A 343 11.87 7.65 -9.90
CA ASP A 343 12.03 6.39 -9.14
C ASP A 343 10.83 6.06 -8.26
N ILE A 344 10.26 7.07 -7.61
CA ILE A 344 9.09 6.94 -6.73
C ILE A 344 7.85 6.57 -7.53
N SER A 345 7.71 7.19 -8.70
CA SER A 345 6.59 6.97 -9.63
C SER A 345 6.60 5.52 -10.13
N LEU A 346 7.80 4.98 -10.40
CA LEU A 346 8.04 3.59 -10.73
C LEU A 346 7.80 2.67 -9.52
N GLY A 347 8.30 3.03 -8.33
CA GLY A 347 8.17 2.29 -7.09
C GLY A 347 6.71 2.10 -6.67
N VAL A 348 5.89 3.16 -6.74
CA VAL A 348 4.45 3.10 -6.48
C VAL A 348 3.77 2.20 -7.51
N ALA A 349 3.89 2.48 -8.82
CA ALA A 349 3.14 1.76 -9.84
C ALA A 349 3.52 0.27 -9.95
N ILE A 350 4.83 -0.06 -9.96
CA ILE A 350 5.32 -1.44 -10.06
C ILE A 350 5.16 -2.16 -8.72
N GLY A 351 5.35 -1.47 -7.59
CA GLY A 351 5.13 -2.01 -6.24
C GLY A 351 3.68 -2.42 -6.04
N SER A 352 2.74 -1.50 -6.23
CA SER A 352 1.28 -1.75 -6.19
C SER A 352 0.88 -2.90 -7.14
N SER A 353 1.33 -2.88 -8.39
CA SER A 353 1.11 -3.99 -9.35
C SER A 353 1.63 -5.35 -8.88
N THR A 354 2.81 -5.36 -8.25
CA THR A 354 3.41 -6.59 -7.70
C THR A 354 2.63 -7.09 -6.48
N GLN A 355 2.14 -6.18 -5.63
CA GLN A 355 1.28 -6.51 -4.48
C GLN A 355 -0.07 -7.09 -4.95
N ILE A 356 -0.73 -6.47 -5.93
CA ILE A 356 -1.99 -6.98 -6.50
C ILE A 356 -1.77 -8.36 -7.14
N SER A 357 -0.66 -8.56 -7.86
CA SER A 357 -0.38 -9.83 -8.57
C SER A 357 0.05 -10.97 -7.62
N MET A 358 0.96 -10.72 -6.69
CA MET A 358 1.52 -11.74 -5.77
C MET A 358 0.72 -11.94 -4.48
N PHE A 359 -0.06 -10.96 -4.05
CA PHE A 359 -0.90 -11.02 -2.85
C PHE A 359 -2.39 -10.89 -3.19
N GLY A 360 -2.84 -9.80 -3.82
CA GLY A 360 -4.27 -9.49 -3.92
C GLY A 360 -5.10 -10.53 -4.69
N ILE A 361 -4.66 -10.90 -5.89
CA ILE A 361 -5.27 -11.95 -6.72
C ILE A 361 -5.31 -13.32 -5.99
N PRO A 362 -4.18 -13.89 -5.54
CA PRO A 362 -4.19 -15.20 -4.88
C PRO A 362 -4.86 -15.17 -3.49
N PHE A 363 -4.86 -14.04 -2.79
CA PHE A 363 -5.65 -13.84 -1.57
C PHE A 363 -7.15 -13.96 -1.87
N CYS A 364 -7.65 -13.34 -2.95
CA CYS A 364 -9.05 -13.47 -3.35
C CYS A 364 -9.43 -14.91 -3.73
N VAL A 365 -8.53 -15.71 -4.30
CA VAL A 365 -8.75 -17.16 -4.52
C VAL A 365 -8.90 -17.92 -3.20
N VAL A 366 -8.05 -17.63 -2.20
CA VAL A 366 -8.12 -18.28 -0.88
C VAL A 366 -9.36 -17.84 -0.10
N VAL A 367 -9.69 -16.55 -0.11
CA VAL A 367 -10.94 -16.02 0.48
C VAL A 367 -12.16 -16.64 -0.21
N GLY A 368 -12.14 -16.74 -1.54
CA GLY A 368 -13.21 -17.40 -2.30
C GLY A 368 -13.39 -18.86 -1.91
N TRP A 369 -12.29 -19.60 -1.75
CA TRP A 369 -12.33 -20.98 -1.26
C TRP A 369 -12.93 -21.09 0.15
N ILE A 370 -12.59 -20.19 1.08
CA ILE A 370 -13.18 -20.12 2.43
C ILE A 370 -14.68 -19.80 2.36
N MET A 371 -15.10 -18.92 1.45
CA MET A 371 -16.49 -18.53 1.24
C MET A 371 -17.30 -19.53 0.38
N GLY A 372 -16.70 -20.64 -0.06
CA GLY A 372 -17.34 -21.64 -0.93
C GLY A 372 -17.48 -21.21 -2.40
N GLN A 373 -16.96 -20.04 -2.77
CA GLN A 373 -17.01 -19.48 -4.12
C GLN A 373 -15.94 -20.11 -5.04
N PRO A 374 -16.24 -20.33 -6.33
CA PRO A 374 -15.30 -20.88 -7.31
C PRO A 374 -14.39 -19.78 -7.91
N MET A 375 -13.72 -18.99 -7.06
CA MET A 375 -12.70 -18.04 -7.52
C MET A 375 -11.45 -18.79 -7.97
N ASP A 376 -11.00 -18.52 -9.19
CA ASP A 376 -9.82 -19.12 -9.83
C ASP A 376 -8.93 -18.06 -10.51
N LEU A 377 -7.79 -18.51 -11.05
CA LEU A 377 -6.81 -17.68 -11.75
C LEU A 377 -7.01 -17.71 -13.29
N ASN A 378 -8.15 -18.17 -13.80
CA ASN A 378 -8.42 -18.27 -15.23
C ASN A 378 -8.99 -16.95 -15.76
N PHE A 379 -8.11 -16.00 -16.05
CA PHE A 379 -8.49 -14.68 -16.56
C PHE A 379 -9.03 -14.69 -18.00
N GLN A 380 -9.10 -15.83 -18.69
CA GLN A 380 -9.33 -15.98 -20.13
C GLN A 380 -8.17 -15.46 -20.99
N LEU A 381 -8.05 -16.03 -22.20
CA LEU A 381 -6.86 -15.90 -23.05
C LEU A 381 -6.54 -14.44 -23.43
N PHE A 382 -7.55 -13.61 -23.70
CA PHE A 382 -7.35 -12.23 -24.14
C PHE A 382 -6.75 -11.36 -23.04
N GLU A 383 -7.31 -11.42 -21.83
CA GLU A 383 -6.85 -10.66 -20.68
C GLU A 383 -5.51 -11.18 -20.15
N THR A 384 -5.30 -12.50 -20.12
CA THR A 384 -3.99 -13.11 -19.81
C THR A 384 -2.91 -12.68 -20.81
N ALA A 385 -3.20 -12.68 -22.12
CA ALA A 385 -2.26 -12.21 -23.14
C ALA A 385 -2.00 -10.70 -23.03
N THR A 386 -3.03 -9.90 -22.74
CA THR A 386 -2.91 -8.43 -22.56
C THR A 386 -2.03 -8.11 -21.36
N LEU A 387 -2.21 -8.79 -20.23
CA LEU A 387 -1.37 -8.67 -19.04
C LEU A 387 0.09 -9.08 -19.32
N PHE A 388 0.30 -10.20 -20.01
CA PHE A 388 1.62 -10.69 -20.39
C PHE A 388 2.37 -9.72 -21.31
N ILE A 389 1.71 -9.23 -22.36
CA ILE A 389 2.27 -8.23 -23.29
C ILE A 389 2.57 -6.93 -22.54
N THR A 390 1.69 -6.48 -21.66
CA THR A 390 1.87 -5.26 -20.85
C THR A 390 3.13 -5.34 -19.99
N VAL A 391 3.31 -6.42 -19.21
CA VAL A 391 4.48 -6.58 -18.34
C VAL A 391 5.77 -6.71 -19.15
N ILE A 392 5.73 -7.39 -20.32
CA ILE A 392 6.87 -7.45 -21.24
C ILE A 392 7.23 -6.06 -21.79
N VAL A 393 6.26 -5.29 -22.29
CA VAL A 393 6.49 -3.96 -22.86
C VAL A 393 7.06 -3.01 -21.82
N VAL A 394 6.51 -2.99 -20.60
CA VAL A 394 7.02 -2.15 -19.51
C VAL A 394 8.41 -2.60 -19.06
N ALA A 395 8.66 -3.90 -18.88
CA ALA A 395 9.97 -4.40 -18.50
C ALA A 395 11.06 -4.04 -19.53
N PHE A 396 10.78 -4.17 -20.83
CA PHE A 396 11.72 -3.75 -21.87
C PHE A 396 11.90 -2.23 -21.93
N PHE A 397 10.82 -1.44 -21.79
CA PHE A 397 10.90 0.01 -21.77
C PHE A 397 11.81 0.51 -20.64
N LEU A 398 11.64 -0.02 -19.43
CA LEU A 398 12.45 0.33 -18.26
C LEU A 398 13.92 -0.12 -18.37
N GLN A 399 14.21 -1.15 -19.17
CA GLN A 399 15.59 -1.59 -19.43
C GLN A 399 16.29 -0.78 -20.54
N VAL A 400 15.53 -0.25 -21.51
CA VAL A 400 16.07 0.44 -22.71
C VAL A 400 16.19 1.95 -22.53
N VAL A 401 15.28 2.58 -21.76
CA VAL A 401 15.18 4.05 -21.68
C VAL A 401 16.28 4.69 -20.83
N CYS A 402 16.91 3.95 -19.90
CA CYS A 402 18.02 4.47 -19.12
C CYS A 402 19.37 3.96 -19.69
N PRO A 403 20.29 4.82 -20.14
CA PRO A 403 21.61 4.44 -20.66
C PRO A 403 22.53 3.86 -19.57
#